data_AF-A0A511RJ87-F1
#
_entry.id   AF-A0A511RJ87-F1
#
_cell.length_a   1.000
_cell.length_b   1.000
_cell.length_c   1.000
_cell.angle_alpha   90.00
_cell.angle_beta   90.00
_cell.angle_gamma   90.00
#
_symmetry.space_group_name_H-M   'P 1'
#
loop_
_entity.id
_entity.type
_entity.pdbx_description
1 polymer ?
#
loop_
_entity_poly.entity_id
_entity_poly.type
_entity_poly.pdbx_seq_one_letter_code
_entity_poly.pdbx_strand_id
1 'polypeptide(L)'
;MNLERPHNDEELQIWRLYAPLETRAGILFVEWRWEPRRYRLGGAEGVVLKTAGVERLIQALARNEPWAPGPITWNPPVLLIGDQAYHLGKRGHLILARVLNQMLREIEPLP
;
A
#
# COMPACT_ATOMS: atom_id res chain seq x y z
N MET A 1 7.45 -1.65 -15.14
CA MET A 1 6.53 -1.26 -16.24
C MET A 1 6.13 0.18 -15.95
N ASN A 2 6.34 1.15 -16.83
CA ASN A 2 5.92 2.53 -16.55
C ASN A 2 4.41 2.62 -16.80
N LEU A 3 3.63 2.99 -15.78
CA LEU A 3 2.18 3.10 -15.88
C LEU A 3 1.83 4.47 -16.48
N GLU A 4 1.16 4.46 -17.63
CA GLU A 4 0.77 5.71 -18.30
C GLU A 4 -0.25 6.50 -17.48
N ARG A 5 -0.11 7.83 -17.52
CA ARG A 5 -1.07 8.74 -16.88
C ARG A 5 -2.39 8.72 -17.68
N PRO A 6 -3.55 8.66 -17.00
CA PRO A 6 -4.86 8.78 -17.62
C PRO A 6 -5.06 10.11 -18.36
N HIS A 7 -5.95 10.10 -19.37
CA HIS A 7 -6.12 11.19 -20.32
C HIS A 7 -7.24 12.17 -19.95
N ASN A 8 -8.09 11.85 -18.97
CA ASN A 8 -9.18 12.70 -18.51
C ASN A 8 -9.21 12.80 -16.97
N ASP A 9 -9.87 13.85 -16.46
CA ASP A 9 -9.87 14.18 -15.03
C ASP A 9 -10.61 13.15 -14.16
N GLU A 10 -11.66 12.51 -14.69
CA GLU A 10 -12.41 11.48 -13.97
C GLU A 10 -11.54 10.25 -13.69
N GLU A 11 -10.79 9.79 -14.69
CA GLU A 11 -9.89 8.63 -14.56
C GLU A 11 -8.72 8.87 -13.61
N LEU A 12 -8.35 10.13 -13.35
CA LEU A 12 -7.30 10.46 -12.38
C LEU A 12 -7.75 10.19 -10.94
N GLN A 13 -9.06 10.20 -10.67
CA GLN A 13 -9.63 10.01 -9.34
C GLN A 13 -9.99 8.55 -9.03
N ILE A 14 -10.04 7.70 -10.06
CA ILE A 14 -10.38 6.28 -9.94
C ILE A 14 -9.26 5.51 -9.23
N TRP A 15 -9.67 4.69 -8.25
CA TRP A 15 -8.78 3.74 -7.59
C TRP A 15 -8.43 2.59 -8.54
N ARG A 16 -7.13 2.34 -8.69
CA ARG A 16 -6.57 1.27 -9.51
C ARG A 16 -5.92 0.25 -8.62
N LEU A 17 -6.26 -1.03 -8.83
CA LEU A 17 -5.58 -2.14 -8.16
C LEU A 17 -4.15 -2.25 -8.69
N TYR A 18 -3.18 -2.16 -7.79
CA TYR A 18 -1.78 -2.43 -8.09
C TYR A 18 -1.47 -3.92 -7.88
N ALA A 19 -1.84 -4.45 -6.72
CA ALA A 19 -1.61 -5.85 -6.39
C ALA A 19 -2.62 -6.36 -5.35
N PRO A 20 -3.14 -7.59 -5.52
CA PRO A 20 -3.69 -8.38 -4.44
C PRO A 20 -2.58 -9.18 -3.75
N LEU A 21 -2.53 -9.15 -2.41
CA LEU A 21 -1.62 -9.97 -1.62
C LEU A 21 -2.40 -10.94 -0.74
N GLU A 22 -2.23 -12.23 -0.98
CA GLU A 22 -2.83 -13.25 -0.14
C GLU A 22 -2.16 -13.28 1.24
N THR A 23 -3.00 -13.27 2.28
CA THR A 23 -2.60 -13.42 3.68
C THR A 23 -3.40 -14.56 4.29
N ARG A 24 -3.03 -14.99 5.51
CA ARG A 24 -3.81 -16.04 6.20
C ARG A 24 -5.24 -15.61 6.54
N ALA A 25 -5.51 -14.32 6.62
CA ALA A 25 -6.79 -13.76 7.05
C ALA A 25 -7.64 -13.22 5.89
N GLY A 26 -7.15 -13.30 4.64
CA GLY A 26 -7.82 -12.76 3.46
C GLY A 26 -6.85 -12.07 2.50
N ILE A 27 -7.40 -11.35 1.52
CA ILE A 27 -6.63 -10.64 0.51
C ILE A 27 -6.41 -9.20 0.95
N LEU A 28 -5.15 -8.76 1.01
CA LEU A 28 -4.77 -7.37 1.17
C LEU A 28 -4.69 -6.71 -0.21
N PHE A 29 -5.62 -5.80 -0.51
CA PHE A 29 -5.56 -5.01 -1.74
C PHE A 29 -4.62 -3.81 -1.57
N VAL A 30 -3.72 -3.64 -2.52
CA VAL A 30 -2.85 -2.47 -2.67
C VAL A 30 -3.32 -1.70 -3.88
N GLU A 31 -3.79 -0.48 -3.65
CA GLU A 31 -4.42 0.36 -4.66
C GLU A 31 -3.83 1.77 -4.66
N TRP A 32 -4.10 2.51 -5.73
CA TRP A 32 -3.60 3.87 -5.90
C TRP A 32 -4.52 4.69 -6.80
N ARG A 33 -4.38 6.02 -6.75
CA ARG A 33 -4.99 6.94 -7.71
C ARG A 33 -4.05 8.10 -8.03
N TRP A 34 -4.27 8.78 -9.15
CA TRP A 34 -3.38 9.84 -9.62
C TRP A 34 -3.63 11.18 -8.94
N GLU A 35 -4.88 11.62 -8.80
CA GLU A 35 -5.22 12.97 -8.31
C GLU A 35 -6.34 12.96 -7.23
N PRO A 36 -6.08 13.48 -6.01
CA PRO A 36 -4.74 13.67 -5.47
C PRO A 36 -4.06 12.32 -5.35
N ARG A 37 -2.74 12.29 -5.60
CA ARG A 37 -1.94 11.09 -5.49
C ARG A 37 -2.06 10.47 -4.10
N ARG A 38 -2.62 9.27 -4.05
CA ARG A 38 -2.90 8.55 -2.81
C ARG A 38 -2.79 7.06 -3.05
N TYR A 39 -2.52 6.35 -1.96
CA TYR A 39 -2.36 4.91 -1.93
C TYR A 39 -3.33 4.35 -0.90
N ARG A 40 -4.05 3.30 -1.24
CA ARG A 40 -5.02 2.67 -0.34
C ARG A 40 -4.61 1.23 -0.10
N LEU A 41 -4.65 0.82 1.17
CA LEU A 41 -4.39 -0.54 1.60
C LEU A 41 -5.64 -1.10 2.27
N GLY A 42 -6.08 -2.28 1.89
CA GLY A 42 -7.26 -2.95 2.48
C GLY A 42 -8.57 -2.78 1.70
N GLY A 43 -8.53 -2.27 0.45
CA GLY A 43 -9.73 -2.10 -0.36
C GLY A 43 -10.55 -0.87 0.02
N ALA A 44 -11.85 -0.87 -0.32
CA ALA A 44 -12.74 0.28 -0.11
C ALA A 44 -12.82 0.77 1.34
N GLU A 45 -12.84 -0.15 2.29
CA GLU A 45 -12.85 0.11 3.75
C GLU A 45 -11.44 0.27 4.34
N GLY A 46 -10.43 0.35 3.47
CA GLY A 46 -9.03 0.40 3.84
C GLY A 46 -8.53 1.79 4.27
N VAL A 47 -7.22 1.88 4.46
CA VAL A 47 -6.55 3.11 4.89
C VAL A 47 -5.88 3.78 3.71
N VAL A 48 -6.08 5.10 3.60
CA VAL A 48 -5.47 5.94 2.58
C VAL A 48 -4.22 6.64 3.12
N LEU A 49 -3.10 6.46 2.43
CA LEU A 49 -1.80 7.02 2.74
C LEU A 49 -1.35 8.02 1.66
N LYS A 50 -0.61 9.05 2.10
CA LYS A 50 0.25 9.87 1.23
C LYS A 50 1.57 9.12 0.98
N THR A 51 2.35 9.55 -0.01
CA THR A 51 3.68 8.98 -0.33
C THR A 51 4.56 8.81 0.91
N ALA A 52 4.73 9.86 1.72
CA ALA A 52 5.52 9.80 2.95
C ALA A 52 5.01 8.81 4.02
N GLY A 53 3.73 8.43 3.97
CA GLY A 53 3.17 7.37 4.81
C GLY A 53 3.56 5.98 4.29
N VAL A 54 3.50 5.79 2.97
CA VAL A 54 3.92 4.54 2.31
C VAL A 54 5.42 4.30 2.49
N GLU A 55 6.26 5.33 2.33
CA GLU A 55 7.71 5.24 2.54
C GLU A 55 8.07 4.80 3.96
N ARG A 56 7.40 5.38 4.97
CA ARG A 56 7.60 4.99 6.37
C ARG A 56 7.12 3.56 6.64
N LEU A 57 6.01 3.14 6.04
CA LEU A 57 5.56 1.75 6.11
C LEU A 57 6.58 0.79 5.47
N ILE A 58 7.12 1.12 4.30
CA ILE A 58 8.15 0.32 3.62
C ILE A 58 9.36 0.14 4.54
N GLN A 59 9.83 1.20 5.19
CA GLN A 59 10.96 1.15 6.12
C GLN A 59 10.67 0.23 7.32
N ALA A 60 9.50 0.38 7.95
CA ALA A 60 9.10 -0.43 9.09
C ALA A 60 8.97 -1.93 8.73
N LEU A 61 8.37 -2.23 7.58
CA LEU A 61 8.26 -3.60 7.07
C LEU A 61 9.64 -4.17 6.75
N ALA A 62 10.50 -3.43 6.05
CA ALA A 62 11.83 -3.90 5.67
C ALA A 62 12.74 -4.20 6.87
N ARG A 63 12.61 -3.41 7.95
CA ARG A 63 13.34 -3.62 9.22
C ARG A 63 12.64 -4.61 10.15
N ASN A 64 11.40 -4.99 9.84
CA ASN A 64 10.53 -5.79 10.70
C ASN A 64 10.36 -5.15 12.11
N GLU A 65 10.32 -3.81 12.17
CA GLU A 65 10.20 -3.02 13.40
C GLU A 65 8.77 -2.52 13.59
N PRO A 66 8.19 -2.56 14.81
CA PRO A 66 6.85 -2.04 15.06
C PRO A 66 6.70 -0.57 14.65
N TRP A 67 5.54 -0.23 14.08
CA TRP A 67 5.23 1.13 13.62
C TRP A 67 3.73 1.40 13.64
N ALA A 68 3.30 2.45 14.33
CA ALA A 68 1.87 2.74 14.57
C ALA A 68 1.55 4.24 14.46
N PRO A 69 1.46 4.81 13.24
CA PRO A 69 1.11 6.22 13.03
C PRO A 69 -0.40 6.53 13.18
N GLY A 70 -1.24 5.55 13.55
CA GLY A 70 -2.69 5.72 13.72
C GLY A 70 -3.47 4.60 13.03
N PRO A 71 -4.17 4.87 11.90
CA PRO A 71 -5.12 3.92 11.32
C PRO A 71 -4.45 2.70 10.67
N ILE A 72 -3.14 2.74 10.47
CA ILE A 72 -2.32 1.59 10.09
C ILE A 72 -1.35 1.28 11.22
N THR A 73 -1.24 0.02 11.61
CA THR A 73 -0.28 -0.43 12.61
C THR A 73 0.41 -1.68 12.12
N TRP A 74 1.72 -1.60 11.99
CA TRP A 74 2.57 -2.76 11.81
C TRP A 74 3.07 -3.23 13.17
N ASN A 75 2.58 -4.38 13.62
CA ASN A 75 3.04 -5.07 14.82
C ASN A 75 3.38 -6.52 14.43
N PRO A 76 4.62 -6.80 14.01
CA PRO A 76 4.99 -8.07 13.40
C PRO A 76 4.45 -9.30 14.16
N PRO A 77 3.85 -10.30 13.49
CA PRO A 77 3.68 -10.44 12.04
C PRO A 77 2.37 -9.84 11.50
N VAL A 78 1.67 -9.02 12.29
CA VAL A 78 0.32 -8.52 11.99
C VAL A 78 0.37 -7.10 11.46
N LEU A 79 -0.27 -6.87 10.31
CA LEU A 79 -0.57 -5.54 9.80
C LEU A 79 -2.05 -5.23 10.07
N LEU A 80 -2.30 -4.28 10.95
CA LEU A 80 -3.63 -3.75 11.22
C LEU A 80 -3.91 -2.57 10.28
N ILE A 81 -5.07 -2.57 9.65
CA ILE A 81 -5.56 -1.54 8.74
C ILE A 81 -7.00 -1.25 9.12
N GLY A 82 -7.24 -0.11 9.78
CA GLY A 82 -8.53 0.14 10.44
C GLY A 82 -8.83 -0.99 11.42
N ASP A 83 -9.99 -1.63 11.25
CA ASP A 83 -10.44 -2.75 12.08
C ASP A 83 -10.03 -4.13 11.53
N GLN A 84 -9.29 -4.16 10.42
CA GLN A 84 -8.88 -5.40 9.76
C GLN A 84 -7.45 -5.81 10.15
N ALA A 85 -7.27 -7.11 10.41
CA ALA A 85 -5.98 -7.69 10.76
C ALA A 85 -5.47 -8.62 9.64
N TYR A 86 -4.31 -8.29 9.08
CA TYR A 86 -3.64 -9.08 8.06
C TYR A 86 -2.40 -9.76 8.64
N HIS A 87 -2.46 -11.09 8.76
CA HIS A 87 -1.32 -11.88 9.19
C HIS A 87 -0.37 -12.11 8.01
N LEU A 88 0.73 -11.35 7.98
CA LEU A 88 1.76 -11.49 6.97
C LEU A 88 2.62 -12.72 7.31
N GLY A 89 2.78 -13.65 6.38
CA GLY A 89 3.62 -14.85 6.58
C GLY A 89 5.09 -14.49 6.85
N LYS A 90 5.95 -15.50 7.08
CA LYS A 90 7.39 -15.32 7.40
C LYS A 90 8.13 -14.35 6.46
N ARG A 91 7.72 -14.26 5.18
CA ARG A 91 8.26 -13.33 4.18
C ARG A 91 7.23 -12.32 3.65
N GLY A 92 6.01 -12.33 4.18
CA GLY A 92 4.91 -11.48 3.71
C GLY A 92 5.20 -9.99 3.88
N HIS A 93 5.85 -9.60 4.97
CA HIS A 93 6.28 -8.21 5.20
C HIS A 93 7.28 -7.72 4.14
N LEU A 94 8.24 -8.56 3.72
CA LEU A 94 9.20 -8.24 2.66
C LEU A 94 8.52 -8.16 1.28
N ILE A 95 7.56 -9.05 1.02
CA ILE A 95 6.78 -9.03 -0.22
C ILE A 95 5.96 -7.73 -0.30
N LEU A 96 5.25 -7.37 0.78
CA LEU A 96 4.51 -6.12 0.85
C LEU A 96 5.44 -4.91 0.69
N ALA A 97 6.58 -4.87 1.39
CA ALA A 97 7.55 -3.79 1.24
C ALA A 97 8.03 -3.64 -0.20
N ARG A 98 8.32 -4.76 -0.87
CA ARG A 98 8.73 -4.77 -2.28
C ARG A 98 7.63 -4.27 -3.21
N VAL A 99 6.39 -4.73 -3.03
CA VAL A 99 5.22 -4.31 -3.81
C VAL A 99 4.99 -2.81 -3.68
N LEU A 100 5.01 -2.29 -2.45
CA LEU A 100 4.86 -0.86 -2.20
C LEU A 100 6.00 -0.04 -2.82
N ASN A 101 7.24 -0.49 -2.69
CA ASN A 101 8.39 0.19 -3.28
C ASN A 101 8.35 0.18 -4.82
N GLN A 102 7.92 -0.93 -5.42
CA GLN A 102 7.73 -1.00 -6.87
C GLN A 102 6.60 -0.07 -7.34
N MET A 103 5.48 -0.07 -6.61
CA MET A 103 4.36 0.83 -6.87
C MET A 103 4.79 2.30 -6.86
N LEU A 104 5.55 2.74 -5.84
CA LEU A 104 6.03 4.12 -5.76
C LEU A 104 6.88 4.50 -6.99
N ARG A 105 7.79 3.61 -7.42
CA ARG A 105 8.68 3.85 -8.56
C ARG A 105 7.96 3.86 -9.90
N GLU A 106 6.96 3.01 -10.08
CA GLU A 106 6.24 2.88 -11.36
C GLU A 106 5.19 3.99 -11.54
N ILE A 107 4.74 4.61 -10.44
CA ILE A 107 3.76 5.70 -10.44
C ILE A 107 4.42 7.07 -10.25
N GLU A 108 5.70 7.12 -9.85
CA GLU A 108 6.47 8.37 -9.80
C GLU A 108 6.34 9.14 -11.12
N PRO A 109 6.15 10.48 -11.09
CA PRO A 109 6.09 11.24 -12.32
C PRO A 109 7.45 11.08 -13.00
N LEU A 110 7.46 10.89 -14.33
CA LEU A 110 8.68 11.16 -15.08
C LEU A 110 9.15 12.59 -14.73
N PRO A 111 10.46 12.80 -14.57
CA PRO A 111 11.03 14.11 -14.24
C PRO A 111 10.62 15.19 -15.25
#